data_AF-R5CY58-F1
#
_entry.id   AF-R5CY58-F1
#
_cell.length_a   1.000
_cell.length_b   1.000
_cell.length_c   1.000
_cell.angle_alpha   90.00
_cell.angle_beta   90.00
_cell.angle_gamma   90.00
#
_symmetry.space_group_name_H-M   'P 1'
#
loop_
_entity.id
_entity.type
_entity.pdbx_description
1 polymer ?
#
loop_
_entity_poly.entity_id
_entity_poly.type
_entity_poly.pdbx_seq_one_letter_code
_entity_poly.pdbx_strand_id
1 'polypeptide(L)'
;MKKLTIAAVLALSIALTGCTAEKPIESFYIGTGAHQCYAAVGDSLMTATTTSVRVFDAKGEAVLDKSCEFKYPAMSENADNAVVYDIGGTNVVYLDGSALDAKNNIISADLSRSGRLALCTEEAGYKGSVTVYSADKTEVYKWLSADNWVVKAAVSPEGTRLAVLVSGENGSIVKFFKLDSTDEQGSFAADQAVFNDICWLGERVCCIASDRLYFCSDTGKAEGEYSFDGNFLDMFAVCGDNIVLELRAHSYGGAGTLVSIDSSANLVGTAKPGAEIETFDFSNGKLLCLTQSKLLCYDDSLSLGFEAEQAGAQTALLRSSDAVLISGTEVRTTDIN
;
A
#
# COMPACT_ATOMS: atom_id res chain seq x y z
N MET A 1 -38.69 -55.68 -36.18
CA MET A 1 -38.32 -56.22 -34.85
C MET A 1 -36.95 -56.90 -34.90
N LYS A 2 -35.90 -56.24 -34.43
CA LYS A 2 -34.75 -56.78 -33.66
C LYS A 2 -33.68 -55.67 -33.55
N LYS A 3 -33.36 -55.32 -32.32
CA LYS A 3 -32.36 -54.33 -31.86
C LYS A 3 -30.95 -54.90 -31.98
N LEU A 4 -29.93 -54.05 -32.17
CA LEU A 4 -28.61 -54.03 -31.47
C LEU A 4 -27.70 -52.98 -32.19
N THR A 5 -27.51 -51.75 -31.70
CA THR A 5 -26.67 -51.23 -30.58
C THR A 5 -25.17 -51.00 -30.94
N ILE A 6 -24.81 -49.70 -31.04
CA ILE A 6 -23.55 -49.00 -30.63
C ILE A 6 -22.20 -49.35 -31.30
N ALA A 7 -21.56 -48.34 -31.91
CA ALA A 7 -20.28 -47.76 -31.44
C ALA A 7 -19.82 -46.58 -32.33
N ALA A 8 -19.87 -45.37 -31.78
CA ALA A 8 -19.24 -44.18 -32.32
C ALA A 8 -17.78 -44.12 -31.86
N VAL A 9 -16.84 -43.93 -32.78
CA VAL A 9 -15.44 -43.60 -32.48
C VAL A 9 -15.28 -42.10 -32.71
N LEU A 10 -15.37 -41.32 -31.63
CA LEU A 10 -14.92 -39.94 -31.61
C LEU A 10 -13.61 -39.92 -30.81
N ALA A 11 -12.49 -39.78 -31.51
CA ALA A 11 -11.18 -39.63 -30.89
C ALA A 11 -11.13 -38.26 -30.21
N LEU A 12 -11.29 -38.24 -28.88
CA LEU A 12 -11.09 -37.08 -28.04
C LEU A 12 -9.59 -36.98 -27.73
N SER A 13 -8.87 -36.15 -28.46
CA SER A 13 -7.50 -35.77 -28.12
C SER A 13 -7.54 -34.80 -26.93
N ILE A 14 -7.45 -35.34 -25.72
CA ILE A 14 -7.19 -34.56 -24.50
C ILE A 14 -5.71 -34.17 -24.55
N ALA A 15 -5.42 -32.93 -24.93
CA ALA A 15 -4.13 -32.32 -24.63
C ALA A 15 -4.11 -32.08 -23.11
N LEU A 16 -3.47 -32.98 -22.38
CA LEU A 16 -2.98 -32.69 -21.03
C LEU A 16 -1.92 -31.59 -21.18
N THR A 17 -2.32 -30.34 -20.99
CA THR A 17 -1.37 -29.29 -20.59
C THR A 17 -0.88 -29.70 -19.20
N GLY A 18 0.21 -30.46 -19.20
CA GLY A 18 0.98 -30.66 -17.99
C GLY A 18 1.36 -29.29 -17.46
N CYS A 19 0.86 -28.96 -16.27
CA CYS A 19 1.44 -27.93 -15.43
C CYS A 19 2.82 -28.45 -15.03
N THR A 20 3.80 -28.29 -15.92
CA THR A 20 5.19 -28.30 -15.50
C THR A 20 5.32 -27.07 -14.64
N ALA A 21 5.52 -27.24 -13.33
CA ALA A 21 6.02 -26.17 -12.49
C ALA A 21 7.26 -25.62 -13.19
N GLU A 22 7.11 -24.45 -13.81
CA GLU A 22 8.20 -23.79 -14.49
C GLU A 22 9.28 -23.50 -13.45
N LYS A 23 10.55 -23.72 -13.80
CA LYS A 23 11.64 -23.52 -12.84
C LYS A 23 11.59 -22.08 -12.32
N PRO A 24 11.71 -21.86 -11.00
CA PRO A 24 11.79 -20.52 -10.46
C PRO A 24 13.00 -19.80 -11.07
N ILE A 25 12.81 -18.51 -11.37
CA ILE A 25 13.88 -17.66 -11.88
C ILE A 25 14.84 -17.32 -10.76
N GLU A 26 16.12 -17.54 -11.02
CA GLU A 26 17.18 -17.27 -10.06
C GLU A 26 17.33 -15.77 -9.81
N SER A 27 17.34 -14.96 -10.88
CA SER A 27 17.30 -13.50 -10.80
C SER A 27 16.91 -12.82 -12.12
N PHE A 28 16.50 -11.55 -12.04
CA PHE A 28 16.34 -10.65 -13.18
C PHE A 28 16.82 -9.23 -12.82
N TYR A 29 16.87 -8.33 -13.80
CA TYR A 29 17.38 -6.97 -13.58
C TYR A 29 16.34 -5.89 -13.87
N ILE A 30 16.27 -4.92 -12.97
CA ILE A 30 15.45 -3.72 -13.10
C ILE A 30 16.28 -2.54 -13.62
N GLY A 31 15.61 -1.47 -14.07
CA GLY A 31 16.28 -0.27 -14.55
C GLY A 31 17.00 0.49 -13.44
N THR A 32 18.04 1.25 -13.81
CA THR A 32 18.66 2.24 -12.93
C THR A 32 17.89 3.57 -12.97
N GLY A 33 17.98 4.35 -11.91
CA GLY A 33 17.46 5.72 -11.90
C GLY A 33 17.44 6.33 -10.51
N ALA A 34 17.18 7.63 -10.45
CA ALA A 34 16.97 8.32 -9.18
C ALA A 34 15.55 8.04 -8.65
N HIS A 35 15.39 8.11 -7.33
CA HIS A 35 14.11 7.94 -6.64
C HIS A 35 13.40 6.64 -7.01
N GLN A 36 14.09 5.50 -6.85
CA GLN A 36 13.48 4.21 -7.09
C GLN A 36 12.37 3.93 -6.06
N CYS A 37 11.22 3.50 -6.53
CA CYS A 37 10.14 2.97 -5.72
C CYS A 37 9.53 1.73 -6.35
N TYR A 38 8.92 0.90 -5.52
CA TYR A 38 8.52 -0.46 -5.85
C TYR A 38 7.16 -0.80 -5.25
N ALA A 39 6.40 -1.64 -5.95
CA ALA A 39 5.11 -2.16 -5.53
C ALA A 39 4.97 -3.60 -6.03
N ALA A 40 4.39 -4.46 -5.21
CA ALA A 40 4.19 -5.87 -5.53
C ALA A 40 2.70 -6.21 -5.46
N VAL A 41 2.12 -6.60 -6.61
CA VAL A 41 0.68 -6.86 -6.73
C VAL A 41 0.47 -8.16 -7.49
N GLY A 42 -0.26 -9.11 -6.92
CA GLY A 42 -0.34 -10.45 -7.50
C GLY A 42 1.06 -11.07 -7.60
N ASP A 43 1.46 -11.48 -8.81
CA ASP A 43 2.84 -11.88 -9.10
C ASP A 43 3.64 -10.83 -9.89
N SER A 44 3.10 -9.62 -10.02
CA SER A 44 3.75 -8.51 -10.71
C SER A 44 4.62 -7.68 -9.78
N LEU A 45 5.76 -7.22 -10.30
CA LEU A 45 6.60 -6.22 -9.67
C LEU A 45 6.55 -4.94 -10.51
N MET A 46 5.99 -3.88 -9.94
CA MET A 46 6.05 -2.53 -10.51
C MET A 46 7.26 -1.79 -9.95
N THR A 47 8.01 -1.15 -10.83
CA THR A 47 9.15 -0.32 -10.48
C THR A 47 9.02 1.04 -11.14
N ALA A 48 9.42 2.09 -10.45
CA ALA A 48 9.50 3.41 -11.04
C ALA A 48 10.79 4.14 -10.66
N THR A 49 11.20 5.04 -11.54
CA THR A 49 12.29 5.98 -11.36
C THR A 49 11.83 7.35 -11.84
N THR A 50 12.67 8.38 -11.72
CA THR A 50 12.38 9.70 -12.33
C THR A 50 12.16 9.65 -13.84
N THR A 51 12.58 8.60 -14.55
CA THR A 51 12.56 8.54 -16.01
C THR A 51 11.74 7.38 -16.60
N SER A 52 11.28 6.44 -15.79
CA SER A 52 10.60 5.24 -16.29
C SER A 52 9.67 4.59 -15.27
N VAL A 53 8.64 3.93 -15.80
CA VAL A 53 7.79 2.99 -15.07
C VAL A 53 7.85 1.66 -15.80
N ARG A 54 8.14 0.59 -15.06
CA ARG A 54 8.23 -0.77 -15.59
C ARG A 54 7.42 -1.74 -14.75
N VAL A 55 6.86 -2.74 -15.40
CA VAL A 55 6.17 -3.84 -14.73
C VAL A 55 6.75 -5.15 -15.23
N PHE A 56 7.14 -5.98 -14.28
CA PHE A 56 7.67 -7.31 -14.50
C PHE A 56 6.63 -8.34 -14.08
N ASP A 57 6.49 -9.41 -14.84
CA ASP A 57 5.61 -10.52 -14.49
C ASP A 57 6.26 -11.51 -13.50
N ALA A 58 5.57 -12.62 -13.24
CA ALA A 58 6.10 -13.73 -12.44
C ALA A 58 7.46 -14.24 -12.94
N LYS A 59 7.72 -14.07 -14.25
CA LYS A 59 8.91 -14.52 -14.94
C LYS A 59 10.05 -13.49 -14.97
N GLY A 60 9.86 -12.33 -14.34
CA GLY A 60 10.82 -11.24 -14.44
C GLY A 60 10.92 -10.66 -15.86
N GLU A 61 9.96 -10.96 -16.73
CA GLU A 61 9.88 -10.36 -18.07
C GLU A 61 9.18 -9.01 -17.97
N ALA A 62 9.77 -7.98 -18.56
CA ALA A 62 9.16 -6.65 -18.61
C ALA A 62 7.94 -6.67 -19.55
N VAL A 63 6.75 -6.65 -18.97
CA VAL A 63 5.46 -6.58 -19.69
C VAL A 63 5.01 -5.15 -19.92
N LEU A 64 5.63 -4.19 -19.23
CA LEU A 64 5.49 -2.75 -19.45
C LEU A 64 6.86 -2.07 -19.31
N ASP A 65 7.17 -1.16 -20.25
CA ASP A 65 8.28 -0.20 -20.12
C ASP A 65 7.81 1.15 -20.69
N LYS A 66 7.52 2.11 -19.80
CA LYS A 66 6.97 3.41 -20.14
C LYS A 66 7.95 4.49 -19.71
N SER A 67 8.39 5.32 -20.66
CA SER A 67 9.16 6.52 -20.34
C SER A 67 8.28 7.56 -19.64
N CYS A 68 8.80 8.19 -18.60
CA CYS A 68 8.11 9.19 -17.80
C CYS A 68 9.08 10.33 -17.45
N GLU A 69 8.56 11.44 -16.95
CA GLU A 69 9.37 12.54 -16.40
C GLU A 69 8.81 12.88 -15.01
N PHE A 70 9.21 12.09 -14.01
CA PHE A 70 8.83 12.33 -12.62
C PHE A 70 9.88 13.16 -11.89
N LYS A 71 9.42 14.04 -10.99
CA LYS A 71 10.26 14.77 -10.04
C LYS A 71 10.56 13.90 -8.82
N TYR A 72 9.50 13.38 -8.18
CA TYR A 72 9.56 12.62 -6.95
C TYR A 72 8.50 11.50 -6.99
N PRO A 73 8.78 10.40 -7.68
CA PRO A 73 7.85 9.28 -7.78
C PRO A 73 7.63 8.63 -6.41
N ALA A 74 6.36 8.38 -6.08
CA ALA A 74 5.92 7.61 -4.92
C ALA A 74 4.84 6.61 -5.35
N MET A 75 4.60 5.59 -4.54
CA MET A 75 3.65 4.52 -4.86
C MET A 75 2.55 4.37 -3.82
N SER A 76 1.40 3.89 -4.29
CA SER A 76 0.30 3.41 -3.46
C SER A 76 -0.27 2.16 -4.11
N GLU A 77 -0.55 1.15 -3.30
CA GLU A 77 -0.99 -0.16 -3.77
C GLU A 77 -2.12 -0.71 -2.92
N ASN A 78 -2.85 -1.65 -3.50
CA ASN A 78 -3.77 -2.53 -2.82
C ASN A 78 -3.56 -3.96 -3.34
N ALA A 79 -4.40 -4.90 -2.92
CA ALA A 79 -4.25 -6.31 -3.29
C ALA A 79 -4.32 -6.59 -4.81
N ASP A 80 -4.98 -5.72 -5.58
CA ASP A 80 -5.32 -5.96 -6.98
C ASP A 80 -4.63 -5.00 -7.96
N ASN A 81 -4.10 -3.88 -7.49
CA ASN A 81 -3.57 -2.81 -8.33
C ASN A 81 -2.56 -1.93 -7.59
N ALA A 82 -1.75 -1.20 -8.35
CA ALA A 82 -0.81 -0.21 -7.84
C ALA A 82 -0.80 1.03 -8.75
N VAL A 83 -0.40 2.17 -8.17
CA VAL A 83 -0.13 3.40 -8.89
C VAL A 83 1.21 3.96 -8.48
N VAL A 84 1.92 4.54 -9.44
CA VAL A 84 2.99 5.50 -9.19
C VAL A 84 2.48 6.90 -9.50
N TYR A 85 2.79 7.86 -8.64
CA TYR A 85 2.40 9.25 -8.79
C TYR A 85 3.58 10.19 -8.52
N ASP A 86 3.56 11.36 -9.16
CA ASP A 86 4.67 12.32 -9.08
C ASP A 86 4.41 13.44 -8.07
N ILE A 87 5.03 13.38 -6.89
CA ILE A 87 4.89 14.44 -5.89
C ILE A 87 5.48 15.75 -6.44
N GLY A 88 4.67 16.80 -6.45
CA GLY A 88 5.01 18.10 -7.05
C GLY A 88 4.97 18.13 -8.59
N GLY A 89 4.64 17.01 -9.24
CA GLY A 89 4.28 16.93 -10.66
C GLY A 89 2.81 16.56 -10.84
N THR A 90 2.41 16.15 -12.04
CA THR A 90 0.99 15.93 -12.39
C THR A 90 0.69 14.50 -12.83
N ASN A 91 1.69 13.66 -12.99
CA ASN A 91 1.54 12.38 -13.67
C ASN A 91 1.21 11.27 -12.66
N VAL A 92 0.28 10.39 -13.03
CA VAL A 92 -0.02 9.13 -12.35
C VAL A 92 -0.01 8.01 -13.38
N VAL A 93 0.65 6.89 -13.09
CA VAL A 93 0.67 5.69 -13.94
C VAL A 93 0.20 4.49 -13.12
N TYR A 94 -0.79 3.76 -13.64
CA TYR A 94 -1.33 2.55 -13.03
C TYR A 94 -0.49 1.33 -13.42
N LEU A 95 -0.65 0.24 -12.67
CA LEU A 95 0.00 -1.05 -12.92
C LEU A 95 -0.22 -1.57 -14.36
N ASP A 96 -1.40 -1.32 -14.93
CA ASP A 96 -1.72 -1.71 -16.32
C ASP A 96 -1.11 -0.78 -17.39
N GLY A 97 -0.32 0.22 -16.98
CA GLY A 97 0.35 1.20 -17.84
C GLY A 97 -0.52 2.35 -18.33
N SER A 98 -1.83 2.32 -18.05
CA SER A 98 -2.69 3.49 -18.23
C SER A 98 -2.23 4.63 -17.34
N ALA A 99 -2.51 5.86 -17.76
CA ALA A 99 -2.04 7.05 -17.08
C ALA A 99 -3.17 8.07 -16.90
N LEU A 100 -3.02 8.89 -15.87
CA LEU A 100 -3.85 10.02 -15.55
C LEU A 100 -2.94 11.24 -15.38
N ASP A 101 -3.32 12.35 -16.01
CA ASP A 101 -2.72 13.65 -15.76
C ASP A 101 -3.62 14.48 -14.84
N ALA A 102 -3.11 14.75 -13.63
CA ALA A 102 -3.73 15.66 -12.69
C ALA A 102 -3.73 17.09 -13.23
N LYS A 103 -4.77 17.86 -12.90
CA LYS A 103 -4.89 19.27 -13.31
C LYS A 103 -3.84 20.18 -12.66
N ASN A 104 -3.40 19.82 -11.46
CA ASN A 104 -2.48 20.58 -10.61
C ASN A 104 -1.44 19.64 -9.98
N ASN A 105 -0.40 20.21 -9.38
CA ASN A 105 0.67 19.43 -8.73
C ASN A 105 0.11 18.51 -7.64
N ILE A 106 0.54 17.25 -7.65
CA ILE A 106 0.13 16.21 -6.72
C ILE A 106 0.84 16.42 -5.38
N ILE A 107 0.07 16.34 -4.30
CA ILE A 107 0.56 16.36 -2.91
C ILE A 107 0.73 14.93 -2.41
N SER A 108 -0.29 14.09 -2.61
CA SER A 108 -0.31 12.69 -2.21
C SER A 108 -1.38 11.92 -2.99
N ALA A 109 -1.28 10.60 -3.00
CA ALA A 109 -2.30 9.72 -3.55
C ALA A 109 -2.46 8.47 -2.68
N ASP A 110 -3.68 7.94 -2.62
CA ASP A 110 -4.01 6.74 -1.85
C ASP A 110 -4.99 5.86 -2.62
N LEU A 111 -4.61 4.60 -2.86
CA LEU A 111 -5.41 3.61 -3.54
C LEU A 111 -6.15 2.74 -2.53
N SER A 112 -7.47 2.92 -2.46
CA SER A 112 -8.31 2.14 -1.54
C SER A 112 -8.48 0.68 -1.96
N ARG A 113 -8.91 -0.17 -1.02
CA ARG A 113 -9.28 -1.58 -1.27
C ARG A 113 -10.35 -1.74 -2.38
N SER A 114 -11.22 -0.75 -2.57
CA SER A 114 -12.23 -0.74 -3.64
C SER A 114 -11.69 -0.41 -5.03
N GLY A 115 -10.38 -0.15 -5.16
CA GLY A 115 -9.74 0.30 -6.40
C GLY A 115 -9.95 1.77 -6.73
N ARG A 116 -10.57 2.56 -5.83
CA ARG A 116 -10.67 4.02 -5.99
C ARG A 116 -9.39 4.71 -5.57
N LEU A 117 -8.95 5.68 -6.36
CA LEU A 117 -7.78 6.52 -6.09
C LEU A 117 -8.24 7.86 -5.50
N ALA A 118 -7.84 8.17 -4.28
CA ALA A 118 -7.93 9.52 -3.73
C ALA A 118 -6.66 10.30 -4.11
N LEU A 119 -6.81 11.38 -4.87
CA LEU A 119 -5.69 12.21 -5.32
C LEU A 119 -5.77 13.60 -4.70
N CYS A 120 -4.80 13.94 -3.87
CA CYS A 120 -4.63 15.26 -3.28
C CYS A 120 -3.76 16.12 -4.19
N THR A 121 -4.22 17.32 -4.53
CA THR A 121 -3.45 18.25 -5.36
C THR A 121 -3.44 19.66 -4.79
N GLU A 122 -2.46 20.45 -5.19
CA GLU A 122 -2.55 21.91 -5.11
C GLU A 122 -3.80 22.39 -5.87
N GLU A 123 -4.34 23.54 -5.50
CA GLU A 123 -5.49 24.12 -6.19
C GLU A 123 -5.48 25.64 -6.05
N ALA A 124 -5.49 26.35 -7.18
CA ALA A 124 -5.46 27.80 -7.17
C ALA A 124 -6.70 28.40 -6.49
N GLY A 125 -6.48 29.32 -5.54
CA GLY A 125 -7.56 29.95 -4.77
C GLY A 125 -8.05 29.12 -3.57
N TYR A 126 -7.48 27.93 -3.36
CA TYR A 126 -7.80 27.04 -2.25
C TYR A 126 -6.51 26.57 -1.55
N LYS A 127 -6.67 25.89 -0.43
CA LYS A 127 -5.58 25.27 0.33
C LYS A 127 -5.29 23.83 -0.13
N GLY A 128 -5.77 23.48 -1.32
CA GLY A 128 -5.66 22.15 -1.93
C GLY A 128 -7.02 21.56 -2.29
N SER A 129 -6.99 20.46 -3.02
CA SER A 129 -8.18 19.70 -3.41
C SER A 129 -7.97 18.20 -3.23
N VAL A 130 -9.09 17.47 -3.14
CA VAL A 130 -9.13 16.01 -3.25
C VAL A 130 -10.02 15.66 -4.41
N THR A 131 -9.51 14.88 -5.36
CA THR A 131 -10.28 14.28 -6.45
C THR A 131 -10.27 12.77 -6.28
N VAL A 132 -11.44 12.12 -6.28
CA VAL A 132 -11.53 10.66 -6.20
C VAL A 132 -11.87 10.11 -7.59
N TYR A 133 -11.06 9.16 -8.03
CA TYR A 133 -11.27 8.41 -9.26
C TYR A 133 -11.84 7.02 -8.96
N SER A 134 -12.75 6.53 -9.80
CA SER A 134 -13.21 5.13 -9.78
C SER A 134 -12.10 4.17 -10.20
N ALA A 135 -12.31 2.86 -10.01
CA ALA A 135 -11.43 1.83 -10.56
C ALA A 135 -11.29 1.93 -12.10
N ASP A 136 -12.34 2.38 -12.79
CA ASP A 136 -12.33 2.69 -14.23
C ASP A 136 -11.65 4.03 -14.56
N LYS A 137 -10.99 4.67 -13.59
CA LYS A 137 -10.22 5.92 -13.71
C LYS A 137 -11.09 7.14 -14.09
N THR A 138 -12.37 7.11 -13.72
CA THR A 138 -13.29 8.24 -13.94
C THR A 138 -13.39 9.11 -12.69
N GLU A 139 -13.35 10.44 -12.84
CA GLU A 139 -13.58 11.37 -11.72
C GLU A 139 -15.02 11.18 -11.21
N VAL A 140 -15.16 10.80 -9.93
CA VAL A 140 -16.48 10.56 -9.29
C VAL A 140 -16.79 11.56 -8.18
N TYR A 141 -15.78 12.26 -7.66
CA TYR A 141 -15.92 13.19 -6.56
C TYR A 141 -14.80 14.22 -6.58
N LYS A 142 -15.11 15.46 -6.19
CA LYS A 142 -14.12 16.51 -5.96
C LYS A 142 -14.49 17.35 -4.75
N TRP A 143 -13.52 17.58 -3.86
CA TRP A 143 -13.63 18.48 -2.73
C TRP A 143 -12.51 19.53 -2.73
N LEU A 144 -12.84 20.74 -2.31
CA LEU A 144 -11.95 21.90 -2.27
C LEU A 144 -11.83 22.37 -0.82
N SER A 145 -10.60 22.48 -0.32
CA SER A 145 -10.37 22.98 1.03
C SER A 145 -10.18 24.50 1.03
N ALA A 146 -11.10 25.23 1.66
CA ALA A 146 -11.00 26.69 1.76
C ALA A 146 -9.94 27.13 2.80
N ASP A 147 -9.94 26.49 3.96
CA ASP A 147 -9.28 27.05 5.16
C ASP A 147 -8.08 26.21 5.65
N ASN A 148 -7.95 24.95 5.22
CA ASN A 148 -6.90 24.05 5.71
C ASN A 148 -6.08 23.43 4.58
N TRP A 149 -4.77 23.32 4.76
CA TRP A 149 -3.87 22.72 3.76
C TRP A 149 -4.14 21.21 3.65
N VAL A 150 -4.48 20.74 2.46
CA VAL A 150 -4.68 19.30 2.21
C VAL A 150 -3.34 18.58 2.34
N VAL A 151 -3.33 17.47 3.10
CA VAL A 151 -2.13 16.64 3.30
C VAL A 151 -2.30 15.28 2.63
N LYS A 152 -3.38 14.57 2.99
CA LYS A 152 -3.69 13.23 2.47
C LYS A 152 -5.19 12.98 2.49
N ALA A 153 -5.65 12.05 1.69
CA ALA A 153 -7.02 11.56 1.73
C ALA A 153 -7.03 10.05 1.54
N ALA A 154 -7.99 9.36 2.16
CA ALA A 154 -8.15 7.93 2.05
C ALA A 154 -9.64 7.60 1.84
N VAL A 155 -9.92 6.72 0.90
CA VAL A 155 -11.28 6.24 0.62
C VAL A 155 -11.53 4.96 1.41
N SER A 156 -12.71 4.87 2.02
CA SER A 156 -13.14 3.72 2.81
C SER A 156 -13.05 2.41 2.02
N PRO A 157 -12.87 1.24 2.67
CA PRO A 157 -12.69 -0.04 1.97
C PRO A 157 -13.82 -0.39 0.98
N GLU A 158 -15.07 -0.05 1.30
CA GLU A 158 -16.23 -0.25 0.43
C GLU A 158 -16.43 0.84 -0.64
N GLY A 159 -15.59 1.87 -0.65
CA GLY A 159 -15.55 2.89 -1.69
C GLY A 159 -16.72 3.89 -1.66
N THR A 160 -17.26 4.21 -0.48
CA THR A 160 -18.40 5.13 -0.33
C THR A 160 -18.14 6.36 0.53
N ARG A 161 -17.07 6.35 1.33
CA ARG A 161 -16.72 7.44 2.25
C ARG A 161 -15.29 7.90 2.01
N LEU A 162 -15.01 9.13 2.42
CA LEU A 162 -13.73 9.79 2.27
C LEU A 162 -13.32 10.42 3.59
N ALA A 163 -12.10 10.13 4.03
CA ALA A 163 -11.43 10.84 5.10
C ALA A 163 -10.34 11.72 4.49
N VAL A 164 -10.28 13.00 4.87
CA VAL A 164 -9.29 13.95 4.39
C VAL A 164 -8.51 14.53 5.56
N LEU A 165 -7.23 14.21 5.62
CA LEU A 165 -6.28 14.83 6.54
C LEU A 165 -5.89 16.20 6.00
N VAL A 166 -6.15 17.22 6.82
CA VAL A 166 -5.76 18.60 6.58
C VAL A 166 -4.95 19.16 7.74
N SER A 167 -4.09 20.13 7.43
CA SER A 167 -3.30 20.88 8.41
C SER A 167 -3.81 22.33 8.50
N GLY A 168 -3.93 22.85 9.72
CA GLY A 168 -4.34 24.22 10.00
C GLY A 168 -3.54 24.86 11.13
N GLU A 169 -3.90 26.09 11.51
CA GLU A 169 -3.22 26.84 12.57
C GLU A 169 -3.25 26.13 13.94
N ASN A 170 -4.28 25.30 14.17
CA ASN A 170 -4.49 24.58 15.43
C ASN A 170 -4.10 23.09 15.34
N GLY A 171 -3.29 22.69 14.36
CA GLY A 171 -2.84 21.31 14.16
C GLY A 171 -3.62 20.55 13.08
N SER A 172 -3.60 19.22 13.17
CA SER A 172 -4.21 18.34 12.18
C SER A 172 -5.71 18.14 12.44
N ILE A 173 -6.50 18.10 11.36
CA ILE A 173 -7.93 17.79 11.38
C ILE A 173 -8.19 16.74 10.30
N VAL A 174 -8.97 15.71 10.62
CA VAL A 174 -9.51 14.77 9.65
C VAL A 174 -10.96 15.12 9.38
N LYS A 175 -11.30 15.42 8.13
CA LYS A 175 -12.66 15.76 7.69
C LYS A 175 -13.28 14.57 6.96
N PHE A 176 -14.56 14.34 7.18
CA PHE A 176 -15.27 13.17 6.67
C PHE A 176 -16.36 13.55 5.69
N PHE A 177 -16.45 12.80 4.59
CA PHE A 177 -17.42 13.00 3.52
C PHE A 177 -18.00 11.67 3.05
N LYS A 178 -19.21 11.72 2.47
CA LYS A 178 -19.73 10.64 1.63
C LYS A 178 -19.43 10.96 0.18
N LEU A 179 -19.10 9.98 -0.65
CA LEU A 179 -18.77 10.25 -2.06
C LEU A 179 -19.99 10.66 -2.92
N ASP A 180 -21.20 10.56 -2.38
CA ASP A 180 -22.44 11.04 -3.01
C ASP A 180 -22.88 12.44 -2.54
N SER A 181 -22.11 13.09 -1.66
CA SER A 181 -22.42 14.42 -1.13
C SER A 181 -21.16 15.24 -0.85
N THR A 182 -21.20 16.52 -1.18
CA THR A 182 -20.11 17.46 -0.83
C THR A 182 -20.20 18.00 0.59
N ASP A 183 -21.23 17.64 1.35
CA ASP A 183 -21.42 18.09 2.72
C ASP A 183 -20.48 17.35 3.68
N GLU A 184 -19.78 18.10 4.54
CA GLU A 184 -18.96 17.53 5.61
C GLU A 184 -19.86 16.79 6.60
N GLN A 185 -19.59 15.50 6.83
CA GLN A 185 -20.32 14.65 7.77
C GLN A 185 -19.87 14.88 9.22
N GLY A 186 -18.64 15.35 9.39
CA GLY A 186 -18.01 15.65 10.66
C GLY A 186 -16.51 15.77 10.51
N SER A 187 -15.84 16.02 11.63
CA SER A 187 -14.38 16.10 11.69
C SER A 187 -13.85 15.59 13.02
N PHE A 188 -12.60 15.15 13.00
CA PHE A 188 -11.86 14.71 14.17
C PHE A 188 -10.55 15.49 14.28
N ALA A 189 -10.25 15.96 15.48
CA ALA A 189 -8.96 16.52 15.85
C ALA A 189 -8.64 16.07 17.28
N ALA A 190 -7.36 15.89 17.58
CA ALA A 190 -6.88 15.60 18.92
C ALA A 190 -6.05 16.79 19.44
N ASP A 191 -6.14 17.04 20.74
CA ASP A 191 -5.48 18.20 21.36
C ASP A 191 -3.97 18.15 21.15
N GLN A 192 -3.42 19.23 20.58
CA GLN A 192 -1.99 19.37 20.25
C GLN A 192 -1.38 18.24 19.41
N ALA A 193 -2.21 17.44 18.74
CA ALA A 193 -1.74 16.34 17.91
C ALA A 193 -1.46 16.79 16.48
N VAL A 194 -0.36 16.31 15.92
CA VAL A 194 -0.06 16.38 14.49
C VAL A 194 -0.13 14.96 13.95
N PHE A 195 -1.03 14.73 13.02
CA PHE A 195 -1.15 13.46 12.31
C PHE A 195 -0.23 13.49 11.09
N ASN A 196 0.65 12.51 11.01
CA ASN A 196 1.53 12.27 9.88
C ASN A 196 0.80 11.55 8.74
N ASP A 197 -0.15 10.68 9.08
CA ASP A 197 -0.89 9.87 8.12
C ASP A 197 -2.30 9.49 8.66
N ILE A 198 -3.17 9.02 7.77
CA ILE A 198 -4.49 8.44 8.05
C ILE A 198 -4.69 7.16 7.23
N CYS A 199 -5.38 6.18 7.79
CA CYS A 199 -5.83 4.99 7.07
C CYS A 199 -7.18 4.49 7.56
N TRP A 200 -7.88 3.73 6.72
CA TRP A 200 -9.10 3.03 7.12
C TRP A 200 -8.76 1.63 7.64
N LEU A 201 -9.33 1.28 8.79
CA LEU A 201 -9.29 -0.05 9.39
C LEU A 201 -10.73 -0.53 9.60
N GLY A 202 -11.25 -1.29 8.65
CA GLY A 202 -12.68 -1.60 8.56
C GLY A 202 -13.52 -0.33 8.42
N GLU A 203 -14.44 -0.09 9.37
CA GLU A 203 -15.34 1.08 9.38
C GLU A 203 -14.77 2.30 10.11
N ARG A 204 -13.55 2.20 10.65
CA ARG A 204 -12.91 3.26 11.45
C ARG A 204 -11.74 3.88 10.71
N VAL A 205 -11.42 5.10 11.08
CA VAL A 205 -10.21 5.80 10.63
C VAL A 205 -9.20 5.84 11.76
N CYS A 206 -8.00 5.37 11.45
CA CYS A 206 -6.82 5.46 12.29
C CYS A 206 -5.98 6.67 11.85
N CYS A 207 -5.75 7.61 12.76
CA CYS A 207 -4.89 8.77 12.59
C CYS A 207 -3.56 8.48 13.28
N ILE A 208 -2.46 8.62 12.55
CA ILE A 208 -1.13 8.20 12.99
C ILE A 208 -0.34 9.45 13.39
N ALA A 209 -0.05 9.59 14.69
CA ALA A 209 0.84 10.63 15.23
C ALA A 209 2.23 10.05 15.54
N SER A 210 3.14 10.88 16.02
CA SER A 210 4.51 10.44 16.38
C SER A 210 4.59 9.63 17.67
N ASP A 211 3.62 9.77 18.58
CA ASP A 211 3.63 9.16 19.92
C ASP A 211 2.46 8.22 20.19
N ARG A 212 1.46 8.19 19.29
CA ARG A 212 0.27 7.34 19.41
C ARG A 212 -0.54 7.21 18.12
N LEU A 213 -1.49 6.28 18.15
CA LEU A 213 -2.61 6.20 17.23
C LEU A 213 -3.87 6.80 17.86
N TYR A 214 -4.71 7.43 17.04
CA TYR A 214 -6.06 7.83 17.39
C TYR A 214 -7.08 7.17 16.46
N PHE A 215 -8.17 6.67 17.01
CA PHE A 215 -9.23 6.00 16.26
C PHE A 215 -10.51 6.81 16.35
N CYS A 216 -11.17 6.97 15.22
CA CYS A 216 -12.44 7.67 15.14
C CYS A 216 -13.39 6.99 14.14
N SER A 217 -14.68 7.23 14.34
CA SER A 217 -15.73 6.80 13.41
C SER A 217 -15.60 7.53 12.07
N ASP A 218 -16.34 7.04 11.08
CA ASP A 218 -16.54 7.69 9.78
C ASP A 218 -17.25 9.06 9.81
N THR A 219 -17.71 9.53 10.98
CA THR A 219 -18.21 10.89 11.20
C THR A 219 -17.36 11.70 12.19
N GLY A 220 -16.14 11.25 12.49
CA GLY A 220 -15.18 11.97 13.34
C GLY A 220 -15.40 11.88 14.86
N LYS A 221 -16.28 11.00 15.34
CA LYS A 221 -16.41 10.70 16.77
C LYS A 221 -15.18 9.93 17.25
N ALA A 222 -14.55 10.38 18.34
CA ALA A 222 -13.43 9.66 18.98
C ALA A 222 -13.88 8.29 19.51
N GLU A 223 -13.11 7.23 19.23
CA GLU A 223 -13.44 5.85 19.60
C GLU A 223 -12.31 5.09 20.30
N GLY A 224 -11.07 5.58 20.25
CA GLY A 224 -9.95 4.97 20.98
C GLY A 224 -8.61 5.64 20.70
N GLU A 225 -7.59 5.25 21.46
CA GLU A 225 -6.21 5.62 21.23
C GLU A 225 -5.28 4.47 21.64
N TYR A 226 -4.07 4.45 21.07
CA TYR A 226 -3.01 3.53 21.46
C TYR A 226 -1.70 4.28 21.60
N SER A 227 -1.19 4.41 22.83
CA SER A 227 0.08 5.09 23.10
C SER A 227 1.27 4.22 22.74
N PHE A 228 2.35 4.83 22.24
CA PHE A 228 3.61 4.14 21.99
C PHE A 228 4.48 4.03 23.25
N ASP A 229 3.98 4.46 24.42
CA ASP A 229 4.67 4.39 25.71
C ASP A 229 6.06 5.03 25.69
N GLY A 230 6.19 6.15 24.96
CA GLY A 230 7.44 6.90 24.80
C GLY A 230 8.40 6.32 23.75
N ASN A 231 8.04 5.25 23.06
CA ASN A 231 8.79 4.75 21.90
C ASN A 231 8.50 5.61 20.66
N PHE A 232 9.46 5.61 19.75
CA PHE A 232 9.39 6.27 18.45
C PHE A 232 8.80 5.32 17.43
N LEU A 233 7.84 5.82 16.65
CA LEU A 233 7.36 5.13 15.46
C LEU A 233 8.41 5.25 14.35
N ASP A 234 8.87 4.10 13.84
CA ASP A 234 9.75 4.05 12.68
C ASP A 234 8.96 3.81 11.39
N MET A 235 8.05 2.82 11.42
CA MET A 235 7.41 2.24 10.25
C MET A 235 6.01 1.69 10.58
N PHE A 236 5.09 1.66 9.61
CA PHE A 236 3.77 1.03 9.78
C PHE A 236 3.14 0.46 8.50
N ALA A 237 2.40 -0.65 8.62
CA ALA A 237 1.60 -1.25 7.53
C ALA A 237 0.14 -1.40 7.95
N VAL A 238 -0.77 -1.18 7.01
CA VAL A 238 -2.15 -1.64 7.13
C VAL A 238 -2.19 -3.13 6.81
N CYS A 239 -2.47 -3.94 7.82
CA CYS A 239 -2.48 -5.40 7.75
C CYS A 239 -3.92 -5.92 7.85
N GLY A 240 -4.65 -5.89 6.73
CA GLY A 240 -6.08 -6.20 6.71
C GLY A 240 -6.89 -5.11 7.41
N ASP A 241 -7.51 -5.43 8.55
CA ASP A 241 -8.24 -4.47 9.39
C ASP A 241 -7.45 -4.09 10.66
N ASN A 242 -6.16 -4.48 10.71
CA ASN A 242 -5.20 -4.10 11.74
C ASN A 242 -4.17 -3.11 11.18
N ILE A 243 -3.45 -2.44 12.05
CA ILE A 243 -2.22 -1.70 11.72
C ILE A 243 -1.07 -2.30 12.51
N VAL A 244 0.02 -2.63 11.81
CA VAL A 244 1.27 -3.05 12.44
C VAL A 244 2.23 -1.88 12.47
N LEU A 245 2.85 -1.64 13.62
CA LEU A 245 3.87 -0.61 13.83
C LEU A 245 5.20 -1.25 14.19
N GLU A 246 6.31 -0.67 13.73
CA GLU A 246 7.61 -0.86 14.36
C GLU A 246 7.87 0.28 15.34
N LEU A 247 8.00 -0.05 16.62
CA LEU A 247 8.29 0.90 17.70
C LEU A 247 9.71 0.71 18.23
N ARG A 248 10.47 1.80 18.32
CA ARG A 248 11.88 1.81 18.76
C ARG A 248 12.06 2.67 20.01
N ALA A 249 12.97 2.26 20.90
CA ALA A 249 13.32 3.04 22.09
C ALA A 249 14.09 4.34 21.76
N HIS A 250 14.64 4.43 20.55
CA HIS A 250 15.42 5.56 20.06
C HIS A 250 14.92 5.95 18.67
N SER A 251 15.08 7.23 18.31
CA SER A 251 14.61 7.78 17.03
C SER A 251 15.44 7.36 15.81
N TYR A 252 16.55 6.65 16.03
CA TYR A 252 17.41 6.14 14.96
C TYR A 252 18.16 4.91 15.44
N GLY A 253 18.16 3.88 14.60
CA GLY A 253 18.89 2.64 14.79
C GLY A 253 18.32 1.73 15.89
N GLY A 254 18.71 0.47 15.80
CA GLY A 254 18.41 -0.54 16.81
C GLY A 254 17.13 -1.33 16.54
N ALA A 255 17.03 -2.49 17.19
CA ALA A 255 15.92 -3.40 16.97
C ALA A 255 14.62 -2.84 17.57
N GLY A 256 13.61 -2.66 16.71
CA GLY A 256 12.26 -2.33 17.13
C GLY A 256 11.48 -3.52 17.68
N THR A 257 10.32 -3.20 18.25
CA THR A 257 9.25 -4.17 18.56
C THR A 257 8.11 -3.94 17.57
N LEU A 258 7.67 -5.01 16.93
CA LEU A 258 6.46 -4.99 16.13
C LEU A 258 5.24 -5.07 17.06
N VAL A 259 4.25 -4.22 16.85
CA VAL A 259 2.96 -4.26 17.56
C VAL A 259 1.83 -4.22 16.54
N SER A 260 0.86 -5.13 16.66
CA SER A 260 -0.34 -5.19 15.81
C SER A 260 -1.53 -4.67 16.61
N ILE A 261 -2.18 -3.63 16.11
CA ILE A 261 -3.32 -2.97 16.75
C ILE A 261 -4.57 -3.14 15.87
N ASP A 262 -5.66 -3.60 16.46
CA ASP A 262 -6.93 -3.73 15.75
C ASP A 262 -7.65 -2.38 15.58
N SER A 263 -8.70 -2.38 14.77
CA SER A 263 -9.57 -1.20 14.59
C SER A 263 -10.26 -0.73 15.89
N SER A 264 -10.24 -1.50 16.97
CA SER A 264 -10.76 -1.15 18.30
C SER A 264 -9.69 -0.64 19.26
N ALA A 265 -8.51 -0.29 18.75
CA ALA A 265 -7.36 0.16 19.51
C ALA A 265 -6.80 -0.88 20.51
N ASN A 266 -7.10 -2.17 20.30
CA ASN A 266 -6.56 -3.24 21.13
C ASN A 266 -5.27 -3.80 20.54
N LEU A 267 -4.33 -4.13 21.42
CA LEU A 267 -3.16 -4.91 21.06
C LEU A 267 -3.56 -6.34 20.70
N VAL A 268 -3.31 -6.73 19.46
CA VAL A 268 -3.55 -8.08 18.92
C VAL A 268 -2.33 -8.98 19.13
N GLY A 269 -1.13 -8.43 18.90
CA GLY A 269 0.10 -9.20 18.93
C GLY A 269 1.34 -8.34 19.04
N THR A 270 2.45 -8.98 19.42
CA THR A 270 3.77 -8.36 19.49
C THR A 270 4.84 -9.32 18.99
N ALA A 271 5.82 -8.82 18.25
CA ALA A 271 7.01 -9.59 17.89
C ALA A 271 8.29 -8.78 18.08
N LYS A 272 9.40 -9.48 18.32
CA LYS A 272 10.74 -8.89 18.43
C LYS A 272 11.62 -9.51 17.34
N PRO A 273 11.76 -8.84 16.19
CA PRO A 273 12.62 -9.31 15.10
C PRO A 273 14.08 -9.53 15.51
N GLY A 274 14.54 -8.85 16.57
CA GLY A 274 15.88 -9.00 17.12
C GLY A 274 16.97 -8.26 16.34
N ALA A 275 16.60 -7.57 15.27
CA ALA A 275 17.45 -6.70 14.47
C ALA A 275 16.63 -5.50 13.96
N GLU A 276 17.33 -4.50 13.43
CA GLU A 276 16.71 -3.37 12.75
C GLU A 276 16.01 -3.85 11.47
N ILE A 277 14.78 -3.37 11.26
CA ILE A 277 14.01 -3.63 10.05
C ILE A 277 14.36 -2.55 9.02
N GLU A 278 14.74 -2.99 7.83
CA GLU A 278 15.05 -2.14 6.68
C GLU A 278 13.81 -1.87 5.83
N THR A 279 12.97 -2.90 5.65
CA THR A 279 11.68 -2.79 4.96
C THR A 279 10.68 -3.76 5.58
N PHE A 280 9.41 -3.39 5.60
CA PHE A 280 8.30 -4.27 5.90
C PHE A 280 7.27 -4.12 4.79
N ASP A 281 6.67 -5.23 4.37
CA ASP A 281 5.65 -5.27 3.34
C ASP A 281 4.51 -6.19 3.76
N PHE A 282 3.28 -5.85 3.41
CA PHE A 282 2.11 -6.63 3.78
C PHE A 282 1.27 -6.99 2.56
N SER A 283 1.08 -8.27 2.35
CA SER A 283 0.15 -8.78 1.35
C SER A 283 -0.36 -10.15 1.75
N ASN A 284 -1.54 -10.54 1.27
CA ASN A 284 -2.11 -11.89 1.49
C ASN A 284 -2.11 -12.38 2.96
N GLY A 285 -2.31 -11.48 3.93
CA GLY A 285 -2.34 -11.83 5.35
C GLY A 285 -0.96 -12.08 5.98
N LYS A 286 0.12 -11.79 5.25
CA LYS A 286 1.51 -11.99 5.66
C LYS A 286 2.22 -10.65 5.74
N LEU A 287 2.94 -10.44 6.83
CA LEU A 287 3.87 -9.33 7.01
C LEU A 287 5.30 -9.83 6.78
N LEU A 288 5.92 -9.41 5.68
CA LEU A 288 7.31 -9.65 5.38
C LEU A 288 8.16 -8.56 6.04
N CYS A 289 9.26 -8.91 6.70
CA CYS A 289 10.22 -7.98 7.25
C CYS A 289 11.62 -8.36 6.78
N LEU A 290 12.32 -7.41 6.17
CA LEU A 290 13.73 -7.52 5.84
C LEU A 290 14.55 -6.84 6.92
N THR A 291 15.58 -7.53 7.39
CA THR A 291 16.65 -6.99 8.23
C THR A 291 17.96 -7.07 7.47
N GLN A 292 19.06 -6.54 8.02
CA GLN A 292 20.37 -6.63 7.39
C GLN A 292 20.83 -8.06 7.03
N SER A 293 20.41 -9.06 7.81
CA SER A 293 20.87 -10.45 7.65
C SER A 293 19.76 -11.49 7.57
N LYS A 294 18.48 -11.10 7.68
CA LYS A 294 17.34 -12.03 7.71
C LYS A 294 16.14 -11.52 6.97
N LEU A 295 15.40 -12.46 6.40
CA LEU A 295 14.03 -12.30 5.95
C LEU A 295 13.09 -13.03 6.93
N LEU A 296 12.11 -12.32 7.46
CA LEU A 296 11.14 -12.82 8.43
C LEU A 296 9.74 -12.66 7.85
N CYS A 297 8.86 -13.64 8.03
CA CYS A 297 7.46 -13.51 7.63
C CYS A 297 6.55 -13.89 8.80
N TYR A 298 5.67 -12.96 9.16
CA TYR A 298 4.68 -13.12 10.22
C TYR A 298 3.28 -13.21 9.64
N ASP A 299 2.36 -13.82 10.39
CA ASP A 299 0.93 -13.65 10.15
C ASP A 299 0.40 -12.33 10.75
N ASP A 300 -0.90 -12.10 10.61
CA ASP A 300 -1.65 -10.94 11.11
C ASP A 300 -1.66 -10.79 12.65
N SER A 301 -1.38 -11.88 13.37
CA SER A 301 -1.21 -11.91 14.82
C SER A 301 0.25 -11.68 15.27
N LEU A 302 1.15 -11.43 14.32
CA LEU A 302 2.60 -11.36 14.53
C LEU A 302 3.23 -12.69 15.01
N SER A 303 2.65 -13.82 14.63
CA SER A 303 3.28 -15.13 14.81
C SER A 303 4.24 -15.41 13.66
N LEU A 304 5.48 -15.78 13.97
CA LEU A 304 6.51 -16.04 12.96
C LEU A 304 6.23 -17.36 12.23
N GLY A 305 6.02 -17.29 10.92
CA GLY A 305 5.80 -18.45 10.05
C GLY A 305 7.01 -18.84 9.22
N PHE A 306 7.89 -17.89 8.90
CA PHE A 306 9.08 -18.12 8.07
C PHE A 306 10.26 -17.27 8.53
N GLU A 307 11.45 -17.86 8.47
CA GLU A 307 12.72 -17.19 8.73
C GLU A 307 13.80 -17.76 7.81
N ALA A 308 14.56 -16.88 7.15
CA ALA A 308 15.71 -17.26 6.35
C ALA A 308 16.85 -16.24 6.53
N GLU A 309 18.09 -16.72 6.45
CA GLU A 309 19.26 -15.85 6.34
C GLU A 309 19.25 -15.18 4.97
N GLN A 310 19.37 -13.85 4.94
CA GLN A 310 19.36 -13.05 3.73
C GLN A 310 20.25 -11.83 3.90
N ALA A 311 21.24 -11.65 3.03
CA ALA A 311 22.17 -10.53 3.11
C ALA A 311 22.23 -9.73 1.80
N GLY A 312 22.39 -8.42 1.92
CA GLY A 312 22.63 -7.52 0.77
C GLY A 312 21.38 -7.11 -0.02
N ALA A 313 20.19 -7.60 0.35
CA ALA A 313 18.94 -7.01 -0.12
C ALA A 313 18.71 -5.67 0.59
N GLN A 314 18.18 -4.71 -0.15
CA GLN A 314 17.81 -3.37 0.33
C GLN A 314 16.29 -3.23 0.47
N THR A 315 15.54 -4.07 -0.25
CA THR A 315 14.07 -4.08 -0.23
C THR A 315 13.60 -5.52 -0.38
N ALA A 316 12.57 -5.88 0.38
CA ALA A 316 11.81 -7.10 0.18
C ALA A 316 10.33 -6.76 0.03
N LEU A 317 9.67 -7.39 -0.94
CA LEU A 317 8.22 -7.26 -1.15
C LEU A 317 7.61 -8.64 -1.34
N LEU A 318 6.34 -8.77 -0.99
CA LEU A 318 5.57 -9.99 -1.00
C LEU A 318 4.70 -10.04 -2.26
N ARG A 319 4.91 -11.08 -3.07
CA ARG A 319 4.01 -11.47 -4.15
C ARG A 319 3.06 -12.55 -3.67
N SER A 320 2.13 -12.94 -4.54
CA SER A 320 1.17 -14.01 -4.23
C SER A 320 1.83 -15.37 -4.14
N SER A 321 2.88 -15.61 -4.93
CA SER A 321 3.59 -16.88 -4.99
C SER A 321 4.91 -16.91 -4.20
N ASP A 322 5.55 -15.77 -3.97
CA ASP A 322 6.90 -15.70 -3.39
C ASP A 322 7.19 -14.32 -2.75
N ALA A 323 8.43 -14.10 -2.33
CA ALA A 323 8.96 -12.77 -2.03
C ALA A 323 10.03 -12.37 -3.04
N VAL A 324 10.04 -11.09 -3.43
CA VAL A 324 11.09 -10.48 -4.24
C VAL A 324 12.09 -9.73 -3.36
N LEU A 325 13.37 -9.88 -3.67
CA LEU A 325 14.50 -9.29 -2.94
C LEU A 325 15.29 -8.43 -3.91
N ILE A 326 15.39 -7.12 -3.62
CA ILE A 326 16.02 -6.15 -4.50
C ILE A 326 17.38 -5.73 -3.93
N SER A 327 18.44 -5.92 -4.70
CA SER A 327 19.83 -5.56 -4.39
C SER A 327 20.39 -4.67 -5.51
N GLY A 328 20.31 -3.35 -5.34
CA GLY A 328 20.62 -2.40 -6.41
C GLY A 328 19.66 -2.58 -7.58
N THR A 329 20.14 -3.16 -8.69
CA THR A 329 19.31 -3.46 -9.86
C THR A 329 18.99 -4.94 -10.03
N GLU A 330 19.55 -5.82 -9.21
CA GLU A 330 19.25 -7.25 -9.25
C GLU A 330 18.02 -7.55 -8.41
N VAL A 331 17.08 -8.32 -8.96
CA VAL A 331 15.93 -8.86 -8.25
C VAL A 331 16.08 -10.38 -8.18
N ARG A 332 15.99 -10.92 -6.97
CA ARG A 332 15.92 -12.35 -6.70
C ARG A 332 14.56 -12.71 -6.15
N THR A 333 14.18 -13.97 -6.26
CA THR A 333 12.94 -14.49 -5.68
C THR A 333 13.26 -15.52 -4.61
N THR A 334 12.41 -15.61 -3.59
CA THR A 334 12.49 -16.67 -2.57
C THR A 334 11.11 -17.17 -2.21
N ASP A 335 10.97 -18.49 -2.12
CA ASP A 335 9.74 -19.10 -1.63
C ASP A 335 9.58 -18.83 -0.12
N ILE A 336 8.37 -18.49 0.28
CA ILE A 336 7.97 -18.10 1.65
C ILE A 336 6.67 -18.80 2.08
N ASN A 337 6.24 -19.82 1.30
CA ASN A 337 5.03 -20.60 1.55
C ASN A 337 5.33 -21.97 2.15
#